data_AF-A0A7J2U9I0-F1
#
_entry.id   AF-A0A7J2U9I0-F1
#
_cell.length_a   1.000
_cell.length_b   1.000
_cell.length_c   1.000
_cell.angle_alpha   90.00
_cell.angle_beta   90.00
_cell.angle_gamma   90.00
#
_symmetry.space_group_name_H-M   'P 1'
#
loop_
_entity.id
_entity.type
_entity.pdbx_description
1 polymer ?
#
loop_
_entity_poly.entity_id
_entity_poly.type
_entity_poly.pdbx_seq_one_letter_code
_entity_poly.pdbx_strand_id
1 'polypeptide(L)' 'METNGMDQKGFDLLKIRILKAIGLRCGHYRESYIQRRIKYRMRKLGINGYWEYWRYLSAHDDEYEYLIRDLA' A
#
# COMPACT_ATOMS: atom_id res chain seq x y z
N MET A 1 -17.88 11.71 -10.69
CA MET A 1 -16.81 11.67 -9.66
C MET A 1 -17.20 10.60 -8.65
N GLU A 2 -16.72 9.37 -8.87
CA GLU A 2 -16.95 8.22 -7.97
C GLU A 2 -15.60 7.57 -7.61
N THR A 3 -14.59 8.42 -7.47
CA THR A 3 -13.20 8.05 -7.23
C THR A 3 -12.97 7.48 -5.82
N ASN A 4 -13.91 7.69 -4.89
CA ASN A 4 -13.68 7.40 -3.47
C ASN A 4 -13.83 5.91 -3.11
N GLY A 5 -14.78 5.18 -3.71
CA GLY A 5 -15.06 3.78 -3.34
C GLY A 5 -13.98 2.80 -3.82
N MET A 6 -13.52 2.95 -5.07
CA MET A 6 -12.45 2.11 -5.61
C MET A 6 -11.10 2.40 -4.96
N ASP A 7 -10.81 3.66 -4.66
CA ASP A 7 -9.56 4.04 -4.04
C ASP A 7 -9.46 3.52 -2.59
N GLN A 8 -10.55 3.62 -1.83
CA GLN A 8 -10.65 3.02 -0.50
C GLN A 8 -10.47 1.50 -0.55
N LYS A 9 -11.11 0.81 -1.50
CA LYS A 9 -10.92 -0.63 -1.71
C LYS A 9 -9.47 -0.98 -2.03
N GLY A 10 -8.80 -0.16 -2.85
CA GLY A 10 -7.38 -0.31 -3.14
C GLY A 10 -6.52 -0.22 -1.87
N PHE A 11 -6.80 0.76 -1.02
CA PHE A 11 -6.11 0.90 0.27
C PHE A 11 -6.32 -0.31 1.19
N ASP A 12 -7.55 -0.80 1.30
CA ASP A 12 -7.85 -1.95 2.17
C ASP A 12 -7.15 -3.23 1.71
N LEU A 13 -7.08 -3.48 0.39
CA LEU A 13 -6.34 -4.61 -0.16
C LEU A 13 -4.83 -4.51 0.07
N LEU A 14 -4.26 -3.31 -0.11
CA LEU A 14 -2.84 -3.04 0.20
C LEU A 14 -2.56 -3.30 1.68
N LYS A 15 -3.41 -2.79 2.58
CA LYS A 15 -3.30 -2.99 4.02
C LYS A 15 -3.28 -4.49 4.37
N ILE A 16 -4.23 -5.27 3.84
CA ILE A 16 -4.28 -6.72 4.08
C ILE A 16 -3.01 -7.42 3.58
N ARG A 17 -2.54 -7.10 2.36
CA ARG A 17 -1.34 -7.71 1.78
C ARG A 17 -0.09 -7.40 2.60
N ILE A 18 0.09 -6.15 3.02
CA ILE A 18 1.19 -5.69 3.86
C ILE A 18 1.19 -6.40 5.22
N LEU A 19 0.05 -6.40 5.92
CA LEU A 19 -0.05 -6.97 7.27
C LEU A 19 0.24 -8.48 7.28
N LYS A 20 -0.13 -9.19 6.20
CA LYS A 20 0.23 -10.60 6.00
C LYS A 20 1.73 -10.79 5.82
N ALA A 21 2.39 -9.92 5.06
CA ALA A 21 3.81 -10.05 4.72
C ALA A 21 4.75 -9.74 5.89
N ILE A 22 4.43 -8.73 6.71
CA ILE A 22 5.27 -8.35 7.86
C ILE A 22 5.08 -9.27 9.08
N GLY A 23 4.11 -10.20 9.02
CA GLY A 23 3.71 -11.05 10.13
C GLY A 23 3.02 -10.23 11.22
N LEU A 24 1.80 -10.61 11.62
CA LEU A 24 1.07 -9.91 12.69
C LEU A 24 1.84 -9.96 14.04
N ARG A 25 2.75 -9.02 14.28
CA ARG A 25 2.93 -8.36 15.59
C ARG A 25 2.00 -7.15 15.69
N CYS A 26 0.85 -7.24 15.02
CA CYS A 26 -0.08 -6.16 14.65
C CYS A 26 -1.00 -5.74 15.79
N GLY A 27 -0.41 -5.39 16.93
CA GLY A 27 -1.03 -4.45 17.88
C GLY A 27 -0.63 -2.99 17.62
N HIS A 28 0.46 -2.73 16.88
CA HIS A 28 1.14 -1.44 16.96
C HIS A 28 1.22 -0.61 15.66
N TYR A 29 0.98 -1.17 14.48
CA TYR A 29 1.07 -0.38 13.26
C TYR A 29 -0.18 0.48 13.08
N ARG A 30 -0.02 1.76 13.37
CA ARG A 30 -1.04 2.78 13.12
C ARG A 30 -1.33 2.81 11.61
N GLU A 31 -2.59 2.68 11.23
CA GLU A 31 -3.03 2.75 9.82
C GLU A 31 -2.47 3.97 9.08
N SER A 32 -2.38 5.11 9.78
CA SER A 32 -1.79 6.34 9.25
C SER A 32 -0.30 6.22 8.88
N TYR A 33 0.47 5.35 9.54
CA TYR A 33 1.85 5.06 9.17
C TYR A 33 1.91 4.26 7.86
N ILE A 34 1.11 3.20 7.75
CA ILE A 34 0.99 2.39 6.52
C ILE A 34 0.59 3.29 5.35
N GLN A 35 -0.43 4.12 5.55
CA GLN A 35 -0.90 5.05 4.55
C GLN A 35 0.19 6.05 4.10
N ARG A 36 0.99 6.59 5.03
CA ARG A 36 2.12 7.47 4.69
C ARG A 36 3.18 6.77 3.85
N ARG A 37 3.52 5.51 4.16
CA ARG A 37 4.50 4.74 3.40
C ARG A 37 4.03 4.42 1.99
N ILE A 38 2.77 3.98 1.86
CA ILE A 38 2.16 3.76 0.54
C ILE A 38 2.16 5.05 -0.29
N LYS A 39 1.71 6.17 0.28
CA LYS A 39 1.73 7.48 -0.40
C LYS A 39 3.14 7.93 -0.81
N TYR A 40 4.16 7.60 -0.02
CA TYR A 40 5.55 7.90 -0.36
C TYR A 40 6.01 7.14 -1.62
N ARG A 41 5.74 5.83 -1.69
CA ARG A 41 6.02 5.02 -2.88
C ARG A 41 5.26 5.50 -4.11
N MET A 42 3.95 5.71 -3.97
CA MET A 42 3.08 6.26 -5.02
C MET A 42 3.63 7.55 -5.64
N ARG A 43 4.08 8.50 -4.80
CA ARG A 43 4.67 9.76 -5.28
C ARG A 43 5.95 9.58 -6.08
N LYS A 44 6.79 8.59 -5.75
CA LYS A 44 8.00 8.28 -6.54
C LYS A 44 7.66 7.75 -7.94
N LEU A 45 6.51 7.10 -8.08
CA LEU A 45 6.05 6.48 -9.31
C LEU A 45 5.09 7.37 -10.11
N GLY A 46 4.69 8.53 -9.57
CA GLY A 46 3.66 9.39 -10.17
C GLY A 46 2.23 8.80 -10.11
N ILE A 47 2.01 7.79 -9.27
CA ILE A 47 0.71 7.12 -9.10
C ILE A 47 -0.15 7.90 -8.10
N ASN A 48 -1.39 8.19 -8.45
CA ASN A 48 -2.26 9.06 -7.65
C ASN A 48 -3.41 8.33 -6.95
N GLY A 49 -3.57 7.03 -7.15
CA GLY A 49 -4.59 6.21 -6.50
C GLY A 49 -4.06 4.89 -5.94
N TYR A 50 -4.60 4.45 -4.81
CA TYR A 50 -4.30 3.15 -4.21
C TYR A 50 -4.71 2.00 -5.09
N TRP A 51 -5.83 2.11 -5.81
CA TRP A 51 -6.27 1.05 -6.72
C TRP A 51 -5.26 0.84 -7.86
N GLU A 52 -4.77 1.94 -8.43
CA GLU A 52 -3.73 1.92 -9.45
C GLU A 52 -2.43 1.34 -8.89
N TYR A 53 -2.01 1.79 -7.71
CA TYR A 53 -0.83 1.27 -7.03
C TYR A 53 -0.92 -0.23 -6.72
N TRP A 54 -2.08 -0.70 -6.26
CA TRP A 54 -2.33 -2.12 -6.00
C TRP A 54 -2.17 -2.99 -7.26
N ARG A 55 -2.70 -2.52 -8.41
CA ARG A 55 -2.49 -3.19 -9.69
C ARG A 55 -1.02 -3.14 -10.11
N TYR A 56 -0.35 -2.00 -9.92
CA TYR A 56 1.06 -1.82 -10.25
C TYR A 56 1.96 -2.85 -9.53
N LEU A 57 1.74 -3.06 -8.22
CA LEU A 57 2.42 -4.06 -7.39
C LEU A 57 2.19 -5.52 -7.80
N SER A 58 1.27 -5.79 -8.73
CA SER A 58 1.04 -7.14 -9.26
C SER A 58 1.88 -7.43 -10.50
N ALA A 59 2.47 -6.39 -11.10
CA ALA A 59 3.37 -6.50 -12.26
C ALA A 59 4.83 -6.15 -11.93
N HIS A 60 5.09 -5.63 -10.72
CA HIS A 60 6.40 -5.11 -10.28
C HIS A 60 6.69 -5.63 -8.86
N ASP A 61 7.32 -6.81 -8.78
CA ASP A 61 7.63 -7.46 -7.50
C ASP A 61 8.73 -6.72 -6.73
N ASP A 62 9.66 -6.06 -7.43
CA ASP A 62 10.69 -5.19 -6.86
C ASP A 62 10.09 -4.01 -6.08
N GLU A 63 9.06 -3.38 -6.63
CA GLU A 63 8.34 -2.32 -5.94
C GLU A 63 7.64 -2.82 -4.67
N TYR A 64 7.11 -4.03 -4.72
CA TYR A 64 6.51 -4.66 -3.55
C TYR A 64 7.55 -4.92 -2.45
N GLU A 65 8.74 -5.42 -2.81
CA GLU A 65 9.84 -5.60 -1.85
C GLU A 65 10.29 -4.27 -1.23
N TYR A 66 10.39 -3.20 -2.03
CA TYR A 66 10.73 -1.89 -1.50
C TYR A 66 9.68 -1.35 -0.53
N LEU A 67 8.39 -1.55 -0.83
CA LEU A 67 7.31 -1.17 0.08
C LEU A 67 7.42 -1.92 1.42
N ILE A 68 7.64 -3.23 1.40
CA ILE A 68 7.79 -4.03 2.62
C ILE A 68 9.02 -3.60 3.42
N ARG A 69 10.15 -3.33 2.75
CA ARG A 69 11.36 -2.82 3.40
C ARG A 69 11.16 -1.45 4.07
N ASP A 70 10.35 -0.57 3.49
CA ASP A 70 10.03 0.74 4.08
C ASP A 70 9.11 0.64 5.33
N LEU A 71 8.52 -0.55 5.57
CA LEU A 71 7.55 -0.83 6.64
C LEU A 71 8.11 -1.67 7.80
N ALA A 72 9.10 -2.52 7.54
CA ALA A 72 9.84 -3.31 8.53
C ALA A 72 10.82 -2.44 9.34
#